data_AF-A0A8S1RNA0-F1
#
_entry.id   AF-A0A8S1RNA0-F1
#
_cell.length_a   1.000
_cell.length_b   1.000
_cell.length_c   1.000
_cell.angle_alpha   90.00
_cell.angle_beta   90.00
_cell.angle_gamma   90.00
#
_symmetry.space_group_name_H-M   'P 1'
#
loop_
_entity.id
_entity.type
_entity.pdbx_description
1 polymer ?
#
loop_
_entity_poly.entity_id
_entity_poly.type
_entity_poly.pdbx_seq_one_letter_code
_entity_poly.pdbx_strand_id
1 'polypeptide(L)'
;MEKIQNLYWQDQYDQKKKKVGKWIASQDGEVLINVGGYYENGLKQGLWKELFQHHFSQPQILQTGEYLNDYKIEKWKYFYKKRDLDGGFYNNEGKKIGKWIELDKVFQFISCIIYTSSSGEYNKKGMKVGRWEI
;
A
#
# COMPACT_ATOMS: atom_id res chain seq x y z
N MET A 1 -30.97 -2.99 2.61
CA MET A 1 -30.00 -3.28 3.68
C MET A 1 -28.95 -4.20 3.08
N GLU A 2 -27.80 -3.66 2.66
CA GLU A 2 -26.79 -4.43 1.92
C GLU A 2 -25.80 -5.14 2.85
N LYS A 3 -25.56 -6.41 2.53
CA LYS A 3 -24.70 -7.35 3.23
C LYS A 3 -23.21 -7.06 2.93
N ILE A 4 -22.50 -6.66 3.99
CA ILE A 4 -21.10 -6.90 4.39
C ILE A 4 -20.24 -7.75 3.41
N GLN A 5 -19.05 -7.24 3.02
CA GLN A 5 -17.98 -8.04 2.42
C GLN A 5 -16.74 -8.07 3.33
N ASN A 6 -16.26 -9.28 3.60
CA ASN A 6 -15.26 -9.60 4.60
C ASN A 6 -13.88 -9.84 3.93
N LEU A 7 -12.91 -8.97 4.22
CA LEU A 7 -11.50 -9.22 3.91
C LEU A 7 -10.96 -10.21 4.95
N TYR A 8 -10.46 -11.38 4.52
CA TYR A 8 -9.87 -12.36 5.42
C TYR A 8 -8.35 -12.39 5.23
N TRP A 9 -7.63 -12.46 6.35
CA TRP A 9 -6.21 -12.75 6.37
C TRP A 9 -6.03 -14.17 6.88
N GLN A 10 -5.13 -14.95 6.27
CA GLN A 10 -4.81 -16.27 6.79
C GLN A 10 -3.99 -16.12 8.07
N ASP A 11 -4.65 -16.27 9.22
CA ASP A 11 -4.12 -15.92 10.54
C ASP A 11 -3.07 -16.93 11.05
N GLN A 12 -1.89 -16.44 11.39
CA GLN A 12 -0.90 -17.15 12.20
C GLN A 12 -0.52 -16.26 13.38
N TYR A 13 -0.86 -16.70 14.59
CA TYR A 13 -0.53 -16.02 15.83
C TYR A 13 0.46 -16.84 16.66
N ASP A 14 1.41 -16.18 17.31
CA ASP A 14 2.27 -16.82 18.32
C ASP A 14 1.50 -17.08 19.64
N GLN A 15 2.17 -17.72 20.61
CA GLN A 15 1.61 -17.99 21.95
C GLN A 15 1.20 -16.73 22.72
N LYS A 16 1.67 -15.55 22.29
CA LYS A 16 1.38 -14.24 22.87
C LYS A 16 0.33 -13.47 22.05
N LYS A 17 -0.36 -14.13 21.10
CA LYS A 17 -1.35 -13.54 20.19
C LYS A 17 -0.78 -12.44 19.27
N LYS A 18 0.50 -12.50 18.94
CA LYS A 18 1.12 -11.61 17.95
C LYS A 18 1.09 -12.23 16.57
N LYS A 19 0.87 -11.41 15.54
CA LYS A 19 0.93 -11.85 14.14
C LYS A 19 2.33 -12.34 13.80
N VAL A 20 2.41 -13.50 13.18
CA VAL A 20 3.66 -14.09 12.70
C VAL A 20 3.45 -14.73 11.33
N GLY A 21 4.52 -14.98 10.59
CA GLY A 21 4.47 -15.77 9.37
C GLY A 21 3.97 -15.00 8.15
N LYS A 22 3.57 -15.74 7.11
CA LYS A 22 3.12 -15.18 5.83
C LYS A 22 1.64 -14.86 5.90
N TRP A 23 1.30 -13.62 5.56
CA TRP A 23 -0.06 -13.10 5.56
C TRP A 23 -0.47 -12.80 4.12
N ILE A 24 -1.57 -13.39 3.68
CA ILE A 24 -2.17 -13.19 2.36
C ILE A 24 -3.57 -12.61 2.53
N ALA A 25 -3.96 -11.72 1.63
CA ALA A 25 -5.31 -11.15 1.63
C ALA A 25 -6.25 -11.97 0.75
N SER A 26 -7.52 -12.11 1.15
CA SER A 26 -8.60 -12.61 0.29
C SER A 26 -9.80 -11.67 0.30
N GLN A 27 -10.46 -11.53 -0.85
CA GLN A 27 -11.68 -10.74 -1.05
C GLN A 27 -12.77 -11.65 -1.58
N ASP A 28 -13.92 -11.68 -0.91
CA ASP A 28 -15.08 -12.50 -1.29
C ASP A 28 -14.79 -14.00 -1.42
N GLY A 29 -13.83 -14.49 -0.64
CA GLY A 29 -13.37 -15.88 -0.67
C GLY A 29 -12.28 -16.16 -1.71
N GLU A 30 -11.95 -15.19 -2.58
CA GLU A 30 -10.86 -15.29 -3.54
C GLU A 30 -9.55 -14.76 -2.96
N VAL A 31 -8.49 -15.55 -2.99
CA VAL A 31 -7.15 -15.10 -2.59
C VAL A 31 -6.65 -14.05 -3.57
N LEU A 32 -6.32 -12.86 -3.07
CA LEU A 32 -5.69 -11.81 -3.84
C LEU A 32 -4.24 -12.20 -4.11
N ILE A 33 -3.99 -12.76 -5.29
CA ILE A 33 -2.66 -13.24 -5.68
C ILE A 33 -1.65 -12.10 -5.58
N ASN A 34 -0.55 -12.38 -4.87
CA ASN A 34 0.54 -11.46 -4.57
C ASN A 34 0.22 -10.34 -3.57
N VAL A 35 -0.95 -10.26 -2.93
CA VAL A 35 -1.23 -9.26 -1.88
C VAL A 35 -0.92 -9.83 -0.51
N GLY A 36 -0.16 -9.08 0.28
CA GLY A 36 0.28 -9.49 1.61
C GLY A 36 1.80 -9.38 1.79
N GLY A 37 2.31 -10.05 2.82
CA GLY A 37 3.71 -9.99 3.22
C GLY A 37 3.99 -10.88 4.42
N TYR A 38 5.02 -10.52 5.21
CA TYR A 38 5.46 -11.30 6.36
C TYR A 38 5.38 -10.49 7.65
N TYR A 39 4.87 -11.11 8.72
CA TYR A 39 4.94 -10.57 10.06
C TYR A 39 5.98 -11.30 10.90
N GLU A 40 6.73 -10.54 11.68
CA GLU A 40 7.62 -11.03 12.72
C GLU A 40 7.31 -10.30 14.03
N ASN A 41 7.06 -11.05 15.10
CA ASN A 41 6.74 -10.49 16.42
C ASN A 41 5.61 -9.45 16.43
N GLY A 42 4.63 -9.60 15.54
CA GLY A 42 3.50 -8.70 15.38
C GLY A 42 3.72 -7.52 14.44
N LEU A 43 4.93 -7.35 13.89
CA LEU A 43 5.30 -6.23 13.02
C LEU A 43 5.54 -6.70 11.59
N LYS A 44 5.20 -5.88 10.60
CA LYS A 44 5.49 -6.12 9.20
C LYS A 44 6.99 -6.08 8.94
N GLN A 45 7.48 -7.06 8.18
CA GLN A 45 8.87 -7.16 7.74
C GLN A 45 8.94 -7.51 6.24
N GLY A 46 10.05 -7.11 5.62
CA GLY A 46 10.43 -7.50 4.26
C GLY A 46 9.47 -6.98 3.20
N LEU A 47 9.34 -7.70 2.10
CA LEU A 47 8.52 -7.28 0.96
C LEU A 47 7.03 -7.39 1.25
N TRP A 48 6.32 -6.32 0.92
CA TRP A 48 4.88 -6.21 1.02
C TRP A 48 4.26 -5.73 -0.27
N LYS A 49 3.04 -6.22 -0.52
CA LYS A 49 2.14 -5.70 -1.53
C LYS A 49 0.78 -5.41 -0.89
N GLU A 50 0.34 -4.18 -1.02
CA GLU A 50 -0.83 -3.64 -0.33
C GLU A 50 -1.82 -3.04 -1.33
N LEU A 51 -3.08 -2.94 -0.95
CA LEU A 51 -4.07 -2.17 -1.72
C LEU A 51 -3.84 -0.68 -1.46
N PHE A 52 -3.68 0.13 -2.51
CA PHE A 52 -3.41 1.57 -2.36
C PHE A 52 -4.60 2.35 -1.78
N GLN A 53 -5.84 1.90 -2.04
CA GLN A 53 -7.05 2.42 -1.41
C GLN A 53 -8.10 1.30 -1.27
N HIS A 54 -8.80 1.29 -0.13
CA HIS A 54 -9.88 0.33 0.17
C HIS A 54 -11.19 0.67 -0.57
N HIS A 55 -11.16 0.93 -1.87
CA HIS A 55 -12.38 1.20 -2.62
C HIS A 55 -12.99 -0.06 -3.23
N PHE A 56 -14.28 -0.22 -2.92
CA PHE A 56 -15.06 -1.45 -2.86
C PHE A 56 -15.47 -2.08 -4.20
N SER A 57 -15.17 -1.48 -5.36
CA SER A 57 -15.60 -2.09 -6.62
C SER A 57 -14.52 -2.99 -7.23
N GLN A 58 -13.24 -2.55 -7.27
CA GLN A 58 -12.08 -3.37 -7.65
C GLN A 58 -10.79 -2.68 -7.16
N PRO A 59 -9.89 -3.34 -6.41
CA PRO A 59 -8.60 -2.76 -6.10
C PRO A 59 -7.73 -2.75 -7.36
N GLN A 60 -7.82 -1.67 -8.13
CA GLN A 60 -7.04 -1.56 -9.37
C GLN A 60 -5.57 -1.19 -9.11
N ILE A 61 -5.26 -0.63 -7.94
CA ILE A 61 -3.92 -0.14 -7.60
C ILE A 61 -3.37 -0.89 -6.40
N LEU A 62 -2.23 -1.52 -6.61
CA LEU A 62 -1.41 -2.12 -5.56
C LEU A 62 -0.21 -1.22 -5.28
N GLN A 63 0.27 -1.20 -4.05
CA GLN A 63 1.54 -0.59 -3.70
C GLN A 63 2.50 -1.68 -3.26
N THR A 64 3.74 -1.65 -3.74
CA THR A 64 4.79 -2.61 -3.35
C THR A 64 5.99 -1.89 -2.77
N GLY A 65 6.61 -2.50 -1.79
CA GLY A 65 7.84 -2.03 -1.18
C GLY A 65 8.22 -2.85 0.03
N GLU A 66 9.18 -2.36 0.80
CA GLU A 66 9.72 -3.07 1.95
C GLU A 66 9.29 -2.42 3.26
N TYR A 67 8.97 -3.25 4.25
CA TYR A 67 8.76 -2.86 5.63
C TYR A 67 9.92 -3.32 6.51
N LEU A 68 10.27 -2.49 7.49
CA LEU A 68 11.12 -2.85 8.61
C LEU A 68 10.43 -2.40 9.90
N ASN A 69 10.00 -3.35 10.72
CA ASN A 69 9.29 -3.08 11.98
C ASN A 69 8.09 -2.13 11.81
N ASP A 70 7.17 -2.44 10.87
CA ASP A 70 6.02 -1.59 10.49
C ASP A 70 6.32 -0.25 9.82
N TYR A 71 7.60 0.15 9.67
CA TYR A 71 7.96 1.31 8.86
C TYR A 71 8.16 0.92 7.40
N LYS A 72 7.47 1.63 6.48
CA LYS A 72 7.81 1.60 5.06
C LYS A 72 9.22 2.15 4.89
N ILE A 73 10.10 1.41 4.24
CA ILE A 73 11.47 1.84 3.98
C ILE A 73 11.77 1.77 2.48
N GLU A 74 12.82 2.49 2.07
CA GLU A 74 13.37 2.43 0.72
C GLU A 74 12.32 2.73 -0.37
N LYS A 75 12.49 2.16 -1.56
CA LYS A 75 11.65 2.45 -2.72
C LYS A 75 10.29 1.77 -2.61
N TRP A 76 9.24 2.57 -2.78
CA TRP A 76 7.87 2.13 -2.91
C TRP A 76 7.30 2.52 -4.27
N LYS A 77 6.55 1.60 -4.89
CA LYS A 77 5.97 1.76 -6.23
C LYS A 77 4.47 1.46 -6.21
N TYR A 78 3.74 2.00 -7.17
CA TYR A 78 2.38 1.60 -7.44
C TYR A 78 2.34 0.67 -8.64
N PHE A 79 1.34 -0.19 -8.67
CA PHE A 79 1.07 -1.12 -9.75
C PHE A 79 -0.40 -0.98 -10.15
N TYR A 80 -0.64 -0.49 -11.37
CA TYR A 80 -1.97 -0.26 -11.92
C TYR A 80 -2.07 -0.86 -13.32
N LYS A 81 -3.08 -1.70 -13.57
CA LYS A 81 -3.35 -2.30 -14.91
C LYS A 81 -2.09 -2.87 -15.59
N LYS A 82 -1.27 -3.62 -14.85
CA LYS A 82 0.01 -4.21 -15.32
C LYS A 82 1.13 -3.22 -15.64
N ARG A 83 1.01 -1.96 -15.18
CA ARG A 83 2.07 -0.95 -15.28
C ARG A 83 2.61 -0.61 -13.89
N ASP A 84 3.92 -0.58 -13.80
CA ASP A 84 4.63 0.01 -12.66
C ASP A 84 4.59 1.53 -12.80
N LEU A 85 4.13 2.20 -11.75
CA LEU A 85 4.28 3.63 -11.56
C LEU A 85 5.26 3.80 -10.41
N ASP A 86 6.30 4.60 -10.60
CA ASP A 86 7.16 4.95 -9.48
C ASP A 86 6.34 5.69 -8.41
N GLY A 87 6.68 5.46 -7.15
CA GLY A 87 6.16 6.22 -6.02
C GLY A 87 7.26 7.12 -5.52
N GLY A 88 8.09 6.62 -4.62
CA GLY A 88 9.23 7.35 -4.09
C GLY A 88 9.95 6.56 -3.00
N PHE A 89 10.72 7.26 -2.18
CA PHE A 89 11.56 6.63 -1.14
C PHE A 89 11.10 7.03 0.26
N TYR A 90 11.06 6.05 1.16
CA TYR A 90 10.94 6.30 2.59
C TYR A 90 12.30 6.17 3.27
N ASN A 91 12.50 6.93 4.33
CA ASN A 91 13.64 6.75 5.23
C ASN A 91 13.35 5.66 6.29
N ASN A 92 14.33 5.37 7.13
CA ASN A 92 14.24 4.37 8.21
C ASN A 92 13.23 4.71 9.32
N GLU A 93 12.62 5.89 9.28
CA GLU A 93 11.55 6.31 10.20
C GLU A 93 10.16 6.27 9.54
N GLY A 94 10.05 5.73 8.31
CA GLY A 94 8.80 5.69 7.57
C GLY A 94 8.36 7.03 6.99
N LYS A 95 9.26 8.01 6.88
CA LYS A 95 8.96 9.32 6.28
C LYS A 95 9.36 9.35 4.81
N LYS A 96 8.47 9.87 3.97
CA LYS A 96 8.74 10.14 2.55
C LYS A 96 9.92 11.10 2.42
N ILE A 97 10.87 10.80 1.54
CA ILE A 97 12.03 11.63 1.22
C ILE A 97 12.30 11.68 -0.29
N GLY A 98 12.91 12.77 -0.75
CA GLY A 98 13.30 12.95 -2.15
C GLY A 98 12.10 13.09 -3.08
N LYS A 99 12.28 12.68 -4.34
CA LYS A 99 11.25 12.79 -5.37
C LYS A 99 10.14 11.78 -5.14
N TRP A 100 8.91 12.24 -5.30
CA TRP A 100 7.71 11.46 -5.11
C TRP A 100 6.69 11.71 -6.20
N ILE A 101 6.03 10.63 -6.60
CA ILE A 101 4.77 10.64 -7.32
C ILE A 101 3.69 10.20 -6.34
N GLU A 102 2.67 11.03 -6.18
CA GLU A 102 1.50 10.75 -5.36
C GLU A 102 0.30 10.56 -6.27
N LEU A 103 -0.49 9.52 -6.01
CA LEU A 103 -1.72 9.30 -6.72
C LEU A 103 -2.86 10.00 -5.98
N ASP A 104 -3.50 10.92 -6.67
CA ASP A 104 -4.65 11.68 -6.19
C ASP A 104 -5.92 11.07 -6.79
N LYS A 105 -6.93 10.81 -5.95
CA LYS A 105 -8.24 10.34 -6.42
C LYS A 105 -9.01 11.54 -6.94
N VAL A 106 -9.20 11.62 -8.25
CA VAL A 106 -9.82 12.81 -8.86
C VAL A 106 -11.30 12.61 -9.12
N PHE A 107 -11.74 11.42 -9.55
CA PHE A 107 -13.14 11.27 -9.92
C PHE A 107 -13.65 9.84 -9.81
N GLN A 108 -14.90 9.69 -9.37
CA GLN A 108 -15.65 8.44 -9.41
C GLN A 108 -16.86 8.67 -10.31
N PHE A 109 -16.82 8.21 -11.57
CA PHE A 109 -17.94 8.33 -12.50
C PHE A 109 -18.47 6.96 -12.86
N ILE A 110 -19.77 6.73 -12.61
CA ILE A 110 -20.55 5.58 -13.10
C ILE A 110 -19.71 4.27 -13.08
N SER A 111 -19.13 3.92 -11.92
CA SER A 111 -18.27 2.75 -11.64
C SER A 111 -16.76 2.80 -11.99
N CYS A 112 -16.24 3.85 -12.63
CA CYS A 112 -14.79 4.01 -12.89
C CYS A 112 -14.15 5.00 -11.90
N ILE A 113 -12.98 4.66 -11.36
CA ILE A 113 -12.14 5.56 -10.57
C ILE A 113 -11.01 6.07 -11.47
N ILE A 114 -10.92 7.40 -11.63
CA ILE A 114 -9.83 8.07 -12.32
C ILE A 114 -8.86 8.63 -11.26
N TYR A 115 -7.60 8.22 -11.39
CA TYR A 115 -6.49 8.75 -10.60
C TYR A 115 -5.70 9.74 -11.45
N THR A 116 -5.37 10.89 -10.89
CA THR A 116 -4.26 11.70 -11.40
C THR A 116 -3.04 11.46 -10.52
N SER A 117 -1.89 11.95 -10.96
CA SER A 117 -0.68 11.88 -10.17
C SER A 117 -0.08 13.25 -10.01
N SER A 118 0.23 13.65 -8.78
CA SER A 118 1.07 14.82 -8.53
C SER A 118 2.50 14.40 -8.28
N SER A 119 3.48 15.19 -8.75
CA SER A 119 4.89 14.92 -8.51
C SER A 119 5.59 16.11 -7.87
N GLY A 120 6.53 15.81 -6.96
CA GLY A 120 7.26 16.82 -6.23
C GLY A 120 8.32 16.21 -5.32
N GLU A 121 8.79 16.99 -4.35
CA GLU A 121 9.88 16.57 -3.47
C GLU A 121 9.49 16.67 -1.98
N TYR A 122 10.00 15.72 -1.20
CA TYR A 122 9.94 15.71 0.25
C TYR A 122 11.33 15.92 0.86
N ASN A 123 11.40 16.76 1.90
CA ASN A 123 12.63 16.91 2.66
C ASN A 123 12.85 15.76 3.67
N LYS A 124 14.01 15.75 4.34
CA LYS A 124 14.38 14.72 5.33
C LYS A 124 13.43 14.59 6.52
N LYS A 125 12.57 15.60 6.77
CA LYS A 125 11.56 15.58 7.84
C LYS A 125 10.21 15.04 7.36
N GLY A 126 10.08 14.64 6.09
CA GLY A 126 8.82 14.16 5.52
C GLY A 126 7.86 15.27 5.12
N MET A 127 8.34 16.51 4.95
CA MET A 127 7.50 17.63 4.53
C MET A 127 7.64 17.89 3.03
N LYS A 128 6.51 18.13 2.35
CA LYS A 128 6.48 18.57 0.96
C LYS A 128 7.27 19.88 0.83
N VAL A 129 8.13 19.98 -0.17
CA VAL A 129 8.91 21.16 -0.49
C VAL A 129 8.82 21.49 -1.97
N GLY A 130 9.00 22.77 -2.30
CA GLY A 130 8.95 23.24 -3.68
C GLY A 130 7.56 23.22 -4.30
N ARG A 131 7.51 23.35 -5.63
CA ARG A 131 6.28 23.26 -6.41
C ARG A 131 5.97 21.80 -6.69
N TRP A 132 4.69 21.45 -6.57
CA TRP A 132 4.16 20.15 -6.98
C TRP A 132 3.44 20.29 -8.31
N GLU A 133 3.77 19.42 -9.25
CA GLU A 133 3.19 19.36 -10.59
C GLU A 133 2.04 18.34 -10.58
N ILE A 134 0.95 18.62 -11.30
CA ILE A 134 -0.27 17.77 -11.39
C ILE A 134 -0.49 17.38 -12.85
#